data_AF-A0A3Q9F7S0-F1
#
_entry.id   AF-A0A3Q9F7S0-F1
#
_cell.length_a   1.000
_cell.length_b   1.000
_cell.length_c   1.000
_cell.angle_alpha   90.00
_cell.angle_beta   90.00
_cell.angle_gamma   90.00
#
_symmetry.space_group_name_H-M   'P 1'
#
loop_
_entity.id
_entity.type
_entity.pdbx_description
1 polymer ?
#
loop_
_entity_poly.entity_id
_entity_poly.type
_entity_poly.pdbx_seq_one_letter_code
_entity_poly.pdbx_strand_id
1 'polypeptide(L)' 'MSGYCDAERELVHIRRAIGLLEQARHAFINRSSVSDPAYWRVRLNKLRTQSERNRILELQVDELFGRLGRIQDSRRRK' A
#
# COMPACT_ATOMS: atom_id res chain seq x y z
N MET A 1 -22.84 -0.63 10.27
CA MET A 1 -21.50 -0.52 10.90
C MET A 1 -20.61 0.25 9.94
N SER A 2 -19.87 1.25 10.44
CA SER A 2 -19.35 2.34 9.61
C SER A 2 -18.20 1.89 8.71
N GLY A 3 -18.32 2.08 7.39
CA GLY A 3 -17.25 1.77 6.42
C GLY A 3 -15.95 2.57 6.64
N TYR A 4 -15.99 3.57 7.52
CA TYR A 4 -14.82 4.32 7.98
C TYR A 4 -13.84 3.42 8.78
N CYS A 5 -14.34 2.57 9.66
CA CYS A 5 -13.51 1.64 10.44
C CYS A 5 -12.84 0.58 9.56
N ASP A 6 -13.52 0.18 8.48
CA ASP A 6 -12.98 -0.81 7.53
C ASP A 6 -11.84 -0.20 6.71
N ALA A 7 -11.95 1.08 6.30
CA ALA A 7 -10.90 1.79 5.59
C ALA A 7 -9.64 1.97 6.44
N GLU A 8 -9.78 2.37 7.71
CA GLU A 8 -8.63 2.49 8.64
C GLU A 8 -7.95 1.14 8.89
N ARG A 9 -8.73 0.07 9.09
CA ARG A 9 -8.19 -1.28 9.29
C ARG A 9 -7.43 -1.77 8.06
N GLU A 10 -8.03 -1.63 6.89
CA GLU A 10 -7.39 -1.97 5.61
C GLU A 10 -6.09 -1.18 5.42
N LEU A 11 -6.07 0.11 5.76
CA LEU A 11 -4.88 0.94 5.67
C LEU A 11 -3.74 0.46 6.58
N VAL A 12 -4.06 0.04 7.81
CA VAL A 12 -3.07 -0.57 8.73
C VAL A 12 -2.48 -1.85 8.13
N HIS A 13 -3.32 -2.69 7.51
CA HIS A 13 -2.85 -3.91 6.84
C HIS A 13 -1.93 -3.60 5.66
N ILE A 14 -2.32 -2.66 4.79
CA ILE A 14 -1.50 -2.25 3.64
C ILE A 14 -0.17 -1.65 4.11
N ARG A 15 -0.17 -0.78 5.13
CA ARG A 15 1.05 -0.19 5.68
C ARG A 15 2.02 -1.25 6.18
N ARG A 16 1.54 -2.27 6.90
CA ARG A 16 2.38 -3.40 7.34
C ARG A 16 2.92 -4.20 6.15
N ALA A 17 2.08 -4.49 5.16
CA ALA A 17 2.52 -5.23 3.98
C ALA A 17 3.58 -4.50 3.17
N ILE A 18 3.44 -3.18 2.98
CA ILE A 18 4.45 -2.34 2.33
C ILE A 18 5.74 -2.31 3.16
N GLY A 19 5.67 -2.22 4.48
CA GLY A 19 6.85 -2.33 5.35
C GLY A 19 7.60 -3.64 5.16
N LEU A 20 6.87 -4.76 5.04
CA LEU A 20 7.46 -6.04 4.72
C LEU A 20 8.09 -6.05 3.32
N LEU A 21 7.46 -5.44 2.31
CA LEU A 21 8.03 -5.33 0.96
C LEU A 21 9.34 -4.51 0.92
N GLU A 22 9.44 -3.47 1.75
CA GLU A 22 10.64 -2.65 1.88
C GLU A 22 11.79 -3.47 2.49
N GLN A 23 11.51 -4.24 3.55
CA GLN A 23 12.51 -5.04 4.27
C GLN A 23 12.90 -6.32 3.53
N ALA A 24 11.92 -7.05 3.01
CA ALA A 24 12.06 -8.37 2.43
C ALA A 24 12.18 -8.34 0.90
N ARG A 25 12.93 -7.37 0.35
CA ARG A 25 13.09 -7.16 -1.10
C ARG A 25 13.57 -8.40 -1.86
N HIS A 26 14.19 -9.36 -1.17
CA HIS A 26 14.72 -10.61 -1.72
C HIS A 26 14.08 -11.88 -1.13
N ALA A 27 13.26 -11.79 -0.07
CA ALA A 27 12.68 -12.96 0.58
C ALA A 27 11.31 -13.35 0.02
N PHE A 28 10.67 -12.49 -0.78
CA PHE A 28 9.50 -12.86 -1.57
C PHE A 28 9.92 -13.66 -2.81
N ILE A 29 10.36 -14.89 -2.59
CA ILE A 29 10.64 -15.87 -3.66
C ILE A 29 9.31 -16.31 -4.33
N ASN A 30 8.19 -16.20 -3.61
CA ASN A 30 6.88 -16.53 -4.13
C ASN A 30 6.27 -15.38 -4.94
N ARG A 31 5.87 -15.70 -6.18
CA ARG A 31 5.09 -14.84 -7.09
C ARG A 31 3.62 -14.71 -6.63
N SER A 32 3.38 -14.40 -5.36
CA SER A 32 2.03 -14.11 -4.89
C SER A 32 1.67 -12.65 -5.18
N SER A 33 0.39 -12.35 -5.37
CA SER A 33 -0.05 -10.97 -5.63
C SER A 33 0.37 -10.00 -4.52
N VAL A 34 0.50 -10.49 -3.29
CA VAL A 34 0.95 -9.74 -2.09
C VAL A 34 2.41 -9.29 -2.21
N SER A 35 3.25 -9.98 -2.98
CA SER A 35 4.65 -9.58 -3.21
C SER A 35 4.83 -8.56 -4.34
N ASP A 36 3.77 -8.31 -5.12
CA ASP A 36 3.74 -7.36 -6.22
C ASP A 36 3.31 -5.96 -5.76
N PRO A 37 4.17 -4.94 -5.89
CA PRO A 37 3.80 -3.55 -5.65
C PRO A 37 2.58 -3.09 -6.46
N ALA A 38 2.32 -3.64 -7.66
CA ALA A 38 1.16 -3.25 -8.46
C ALA A 38 -0.16 -3.61 -7.77
N TYR A 39 -0.22 -4.76 -7.09
CA TYR A 39 -1.39 -5.19 -6.32
C TYR A 39 -1.77 -4.17 -5.23
N TRP A 40 -0.79 -3.69 -4.46
CA TRP A 40 -1.03 -2.70 -3.41
C TRP A 40 -1.41 -1.34 -3.96
N ARG A 41 -0.89 -0.96 -5.13
CA ARG A 41 -1.29 0.29 -5.81
C ARG A 41 -2.79 0.30 -6.13
N VAL A 42 -3.32 -0.83 -6.60
CA VAL A 42 -4.77 -0.98 -6.88
C VAL A 42 -5.60 -0.86 -5.59
N ARG A 43 -5.14 -1.48 -4.49
CA ARG A 43 -5.84 -1.40 -3.18
C ARG A 43 -5.84 0.02 -2.62
N LEU A 44 -4.71 0.73 -2.69
CA LEU A 44 -4.62 2.12 -2.26
C LEU A 44 -5.51 3.06 -3.10
N ASN A 45 -5.63 2.84 -4.41
CA ASN A 45 -6.55 3.62 -5.24
C ASN A 45 -8.01 3.45 -4.81
N LYS A 46 -8.43 2.22 -4.45
CA LYS A 46 -9.78 1.97 -3.92
C LYS A 46 -10.01 2.70 -2.59
N LEU A 47 -9.04 2.62 -1.69
CA LEU A 47 -9.10 3.37 -0.42
C LEU A 47 -9.22 4.87 -0.66
N ARG A 48 -8.43 5.43 -1.59
CA ARG A 48 -8.45 6.85 -1.94
C ARG A 48 -9.85 7.32 -2.34
N THR A 49 -10.53 6.56 -3.20
CA THR A 49 -11.91 6.88 -3.64
C THR A 49 -12.94 6.75 -2.51
N GLN A 50 -12.68 5.92 -1.50
CA GLN A 50 -13.55 5.78 -0.34
C GLN A 50 -13.30 6.86 0.72
N SER A 51 -12.10 7.45 0.73
CA SER A 51 -11.64 8.41 1.73
C SER A 51 -11.80 9.87 1.31
N GLU A 52 -12.48 10.21 0.21
CA GLU A 52 -12.63 11.58 -0.33
C GLU A 52 -13.17 12.63 0.68
N ARG A 53 -13.65 12.20 1.85
CA ARG A 53 -14.13 13.09 2.93
C ARG A 53 -13.23 13.11 4.17
N ASN A 54 -12.11 12.38 4.16
CA ASN A 54 -11.18 12.30 5.28
C ASN A 54 -9.74 12.61 4.84
N ARG A 55 -9.34 13.84 5.13
CA ARG A 55 -8.01 14.38 4.82
C ARG A 55 -6.86 13.62 5.49
N ILE A 56 -7.07 13.03 6.67
CA ILE A 56 -6.04 12.25 7.38
C ILE A 56 -5.79 10.94 6.62
N LEU A 57 -6.85 10.24 6.21
CA LEU A 57 -6.75 9.03 5.41
C LEU A 57 -6.08 9.30 4.06
N GLU A 58 -6.44 10.40 3.39
CA GLU A 58 -5.80 10.80 2.12
C GLU A 58 -4.29 10.98 2.28
N LEU A 59 -3.85 11.73 3.31
CA LEU A 59 -2.42 11.94 3.57
C LEU A 59 -1.68 10.62 3.83
N GLN A 60 -2.29 9.71 4.59
CA GLN A 60 -1.68 8.41 4.84
C GLN A 60 -1.64 7.53 3.59
N VAL A 61 -2.65 7.58 2.73
CA VAL A 61 -2.67 6.89 1.44
C VAL A 61 -1.59 7.44 0.51
N ASP A 62 -1.44 8.75 0.42
CA ASP A 62 -0.40 9.40 -0.41
C ASP A 62 1.02 9.08 0.09
N GLU A 63 1.25 9.03 1.41
CA GLU A 63 2.52 8.56 1.98
C GLU A 63 2.85 7.12 1.52
N LEU A 64 1.86 6.23 1.55
CA LEU A 64 2.04 4.84 1.12
C LEU A 64 2.29 4.73 -0.39
N PHE A 65 1.67 5.57 -1.22
CA PHE A 65 2.02 5.65 -2.65
C PHE A 65 3.48 6.06 -2.87
N GLY A 66 3.98 7.05 -2.12
CA GLY A 66 5.38 7.48 -2.20
C GLY A 66 6.37 6.39 -1.80
N ARG A 67 6.05 5.62 -0.75
CA ARG A 67 6.82 4.43 -0.34
C ARG A 67 6.84 3.36 -1.43
N LEU A 68 5.67 3.05 -1.99
CA LEU A 68 5.54 2.05 -3.05
C LEU A 68 6.27 2.44 -4.34
N GLY A 69 6.29 3.74 -4.68
CA GLY A 69 7.07 4.28 -5.80
C GLY A 69 8.56 4.00 -5.65
N ARG A 70 9.13 4.30 -4.46
CA ARG A 70 10.54 4.02 -4.16
C ARG A 70 10.90 2.54 -4.31
N ILE A 71 10.01 1.63 -3.91
CA ILE A 71 10.21 0.18 -4.09
C ILE A 71 10.28 -0.16 -5.58
N GLN A 72 9.37 0.35 -6.40
CA GLN A 72 9.34 0.08 -7.85
C GLN A 72 10.56 0.65 -8.58
N ASP A 73 10.95 1.89 -8.27
CA ASP A 73 12.14 2.52 -8.86
C ASP A 73 13.40 1.74 -8.51
N SER A 74 13.49 1.23 -7.26
CA SER A 74 14.62 0.39 -6.84
C SER A 74 14.67 -0.97 -7.55
N ARG A 75 13.51 -1.51 -7.97
CA ARG A 75 13.43 -2.75 -8.77
C ARG A 75 13.80 -2.52 -10.24
N ARG A 76 13.53 -1.34 -10.80
CA ARG A 76 13.84 -0.99 -12.19
C ARG A 76 15.32 -0.69 -12.45
N ARG A 77 16.06 -0.26 -11.42
CA ARG A 77 17.49 0.09 -11.52
C ARG A 77 18.44 -1.13 -11.39
N LYS A 78 17.91 -2.35 -11.37
CA LYS A 78 18.65 -3.60 -11.22
C LYS A 78 18.43 -4.47 -12.44
#